data_AF-W2ZBJ6-F1
#
_entry.id   AF-W2ZBJ6-F1
#
_cell.length_a   1.000
_cell.length_b   1.000
_cell.length_c   1.000
_cell.angle_alpha   90.00
_cell.angle_beta   90.00
_cell.angle_gamma   90.00
#
_symmetry.space_group_name_H-M   'P 1'
#
loop_
_entity.id
_entity.type
_entity.pdbx_description
1 polymer ?
#
loop_
_entity_poly.entity_id
_entity_poly.type
_entity_poly.pdbx_seq_one_letter_code
_entity_poly.pdbx_strand_id
1 'polypeptide(L)'
;MAPTTAPTVAPTTAPTTAPTTAPTNAPIPESAGFYSPCPTGTYWEIGATACRGPSYAGECYNPATAKYQNGCAAGFTCINNKCSTIPPATFPPSVCYVKCTESDEYCENGTNFCRGPNYAGECFNPATGRYQNGCGAGYECANNMCVRA
;
A
#
# COMPACT_ATOMS: atom_id res chain seq x y z
N MET A 1 -79.18 -1.88 25.92
CA MET A 1 -78.74 -0.63 26.58
C MET A 1 -77.40 -0.88 27.24
N ALA A 2 -76.47 0.08 27.12
CA ALA A 2 -75.15 0.23 27.77
C ALA A 2 -73.98 -0.62 27.20
N PRO A 3 -72.70 -0.16 27.36
CA PRO A 3 -72.14 1.07 26.79
C PRO A 3 -70.82 0.85 26.02
N THR A 4 -70.41 1.91 25.32
CA THR A 4 -69.22 2.19 24.52
C THR A 4 -67.87 1.84 25.16
N THR A 5 -66.89 1.40 24.35
CA THR A 5 -65.48 1.77 24.54
C THR A 5 -64.83 2.16 23.21
N ALA A 6 -64.15 3.31 23.24
CA ALA A 6 -63.53 4.04 22.13
C ALA A 6 -62.21 3.38 21.65
N PRO A 7 -61.68 3.73 20.46
CA PRO A 7 -60.40 3.20 20.01
C PRO A 7 -59.24 3.86 20.75
N THR A 8 -58.45 3.07 21.46
CA THR A 8 -57.19 3.52 22.07
C THR A 8 -56.11 3.64 20.98
N VAL A 9 -55.72 4.86 20.67
CA VAL A 9 -54.52 5.15 19.85
C VAL A 9 -53.29 4.93 20.74
N ALA A 10 -52.41 4.02 20.36
CA ALA A 10 -51.13 3.80 21.04
C ALA A 10 -50.16 4.97 20.79
N PRO A 11 -49.32 5.36 21.76
CA PRO A 11 -48.38 6.46 21.59
C PRO A 11 -47.23 6.05 20.67
N THR A 12 -47.02 6.85 19.63
CA THR A 12 -45.85 6.79 18.75
C THR A 12 -44.58 7.04 19.57
N THR A 13 -43.73 6.02 19.73
CA THR A 13 -42.37 6.19 20.25
C THR A 13 -41.53 6.90 19.20
N ALA A 14 -41.05 8.10 19.52
CA ALA A 14 -40.09 8.84 18.70
C ALA A 14 -38.77 8.03 18.55
N PRO A 15 -38.09 8.07 17.39
CA PRO A 15 -36.80 7.43 17.23
C PRO A 15 -35.73 8.25 17.99
N THR A 16 -35.14 7.61 18.99
CA THR A 16 -33.91 8.09 19.63
C THR A 16 -32.79 8.09 18.60
N THR A 17 -32.40 9.26 18.11
CA THR A 17 -31.15 9.43 17.36
C THR A 17 -29.97 9.20 18.30
N ALA A 18 -29.29 8.06 18.13
CA ALA A 18 -27.98 7.85 18.74
C ALA A 18 -26.99 8.88 18.17
N PRO A 19 -26.14 9.54 18.98
CA PRO A 19 -25.06 10.35 18.45
C PRO A 19 -24.04 9.41 17.79
N THR A 20 -24.06 9.35 16.47
CA THR A 20 -22.92 8.83 15.72
C THR A 20 -21.79 9.84 15.86
N THR A 21 -20.94 9.66 16.86
CA THR A 21 -19.59 10.23 16.80
C THR A 21 -18.91 9.59 15.58
N ALA A 22 -18.89 10.32 14.47
CA ALA A 22 -18.01 10.00 13.36
C ALA A 22 -16.58 9.87 13.90
N PRO A 23 -15.79 8.87 13.48
CA PRO A 23 -14.37 8.91 13.76
C PRO A 23 -13.86 10.22 13.16
N THR A 24 -13.43 11.14 14.01
CA THR A 24 -12.66 12.30 13.60
C THR A 24 -11.48 11.73 12.82
N ASN A 25 -11.47 11.94 11.50
CA ASN A 25 -10.26 11.86 10.70
C ASN A 25 -9.33 12.95 11.26
N ALA A 26 -8.65 12.64 12.36
CA ALA A 26 -7.43 13.34 12.71
C ALA A 26 -6.54 13.20 11.47
N PRO A 27 -5.92 14.29 10.98
CA PRO A 27 -4.88 14.18 9.98
C PRO A 27 -3.87 13.18 10.53
N ILE A 28 -3.80 12.00 9.94
CA ILE A 28 -2.59 11.18 10.02
C ILE A 28 -1.47 12.15 9.67
N PRO A 29 -0.47 12.38 10.53
CA PRO A 29 0.66 13.20 10.14
C PRO A 29 1.16 12.58 8.84
N GLU A 30 0.94 13.31 7.74
CA GLU A 30 1.37 12.89 6.43
C GLU A 30 2.85 12.56 6.62
N SER A 31 3.18 11.29 6.44
CA SER A 31 4.57 10.88 6.44
C SER A 31 5.18 11.54 5.21
N ALA A 32 5.64 12.78 5.40
CA ALA A 32 6.32 13.61 4.43
C ALA A 32 7.60 12.92 3.91
N GLY A 33 8.01 11.84 4.58
CA GLY A 33 9.15 10.99 4.24
C GLY A 33 8.85 9.81 3.31
N PHE A 34 7.60 9.44 3.00
CA PHE A 34 7.33 8.26 2.14
C PHE A 34 7.97 8.34 0.75
N TYR A 35 8.19 9.57 0.23
CA TYR A 35 8.84 9.80 -1.06
C TYR A 35 10.36 9.96 -0.97
N SER A 36 10.93 9.97 0.25
CA SER A 36 12.38 10.06 0.45
C SER A 36 12.98 8.66 0.60
N PRO A 37 14.02 8.31 -0.18
CA PRO A 37 14.67 7.01 -0.06
C PRO A 37 15.32 6.85 1.30
N CYS A 38 15.15 5.68 1.93
CA CYS A 38 15.86 5.31 3.14
C CYS A 38 17.22 4.69 2.81
N PRO A 39 18.23 4.83 3.71
CA PRO A 39 19.44 4.03 3.67
C PRO A 39 19.13 2.52 3.60
N THR A 40 20.02 1.76 2.97
CA THR A 40 19.90 0.30 2.85
C THR A 40 19.63 -0.36 4.21
N GLY A 41 18.59 -1.19 4.28
CA GLY A 41 18.21 -1.90 5.51
C GLY A 41 17.39 -1.08 6.51
N THR A 42 16.97 0.13 6.15
CA THR A 42 16.09 1.00 6.96
C THR A 42 14.82 1.37 6.19
N TYR A 43 13.72 1.58 6.91
CA TYR A 43 12.40 1.82 6.32
C TYR A 43 11.58 2.84 7.11
N TRP A 44 10.63 3.49 6.43
CA TRP A 44 9.66 4.42 7.02
C TRP A 44 8.47 3.65 7.58
N GLU A 45 8.19 3.81 8.87
CA GLU A 45 6.93 3.35 9.43
C GLU A 45 5.83 4.41 9.28
N ILE A 46 4.56 3.99 9.20
CA ILE A 46 3.44 4.93 9.29
C ILE A 46 3.55 5.71 10.60
N GLY A 47 3.56 7.04 10.50
CA GLY A 47 3.66 7.97 11.63
C GLY A 47 5.07 8.19 12.15
N ALA A 48 6.11 7.63 11.52
CA ALA A 48 7.49 7.93 11.87
C ALA A 48 7.91 9.31 11.34
N THR A 49 8.96 9.88 11.96
CA THR A 49 9.62 11.12 11.54
C THR A 49 11.00 10.88 10.91
N ALA A 50 11.48 9.63 10.91
CA ALA A 50 12.72 9.21 10.27
C ALA A 50 12.66 7.73 9.85
N CYS A 51 13.51 7.34 8.89
CA CYS A 51 13.82 5.93 8.65
C CYS A 51 14.46 5.34 9.90
N ARG A 52 14.12 4.09 10.21
CA ARG A 52 14.83 3.30 11.23
C ARG A 52 15.13 1.92 10.71
N GLY A 53 16.07 1.23 11.35
CA GLY A 53 16.31 -0.19 11.19
C GLY A 53 15.63 -1.00 12.31
N PRO A 54 15.82 -2.33 12.34
CA PRO A 54 15.32 -3.17 13.42
C PRO A 54 15.97 -2.82 14.76
N SER A 55 15.19 -2.86 15.83
CA SER A 55 15.62 -2.64 17.22
C SER A 55 16.21 -3.91 17.86
N TYR A 56 15.95 -5.08 17.28
CA TYR A 56 16.46 -6.35 17.75
C TYR A 56 16.58 -7.36 16.61
N ALA A 57 17.40 -8.39 16.81
CA ALA A 57 17.58 -9.47 15.84
C ALA A 57 16.27 -10.23 15.62
N GLY A 58 15.81 -10.28 14.37
CA GLY A 58 14.55 -10.92 13.99
C GLY A 58 13.38 -9.95 13.79
N GLU A 59 13.51 -8.67 14.18
CA GLU A 59 12.53 -7.66 13.77
C GLU A 59 12.67 -7.37 12.26
N CYS A 60 11.54 -7.24 11.56
CA CYS A 60 11.52 -7.04 10.12
C CYS A 60 10.40 -6.10 9.69
N TYR A 61 10.68 -5.26 8.69
CA TYR A 61 9.71 -4.31 8.15
C TYR A 61 8.74 -5.00 7.20
N ASN A 62 7.45 -4.92 7.48
CA ASN A 62 6.39 -5.40 6.60
C ASN A 62 5.91 -4.27 5.68
N PRO A 63 6.16 -4.36 4.35
CA PRO A 63 5.75 -3.31 3.42
C PRO A 63 4.22 -3.20 3.24
N ALA A 64 3.45 -4.24 3.55
CA ALA A 64 1.99 -4.20 3.41
C ALA A 64 1.33 -3.38 4.52
N THR A 65 1.92 -3.38 5.72
CA THR A 65 1.42 -2.63 6.89
C THR A 65 2.24 -1.37 7.18
N ALA A 66 3.40 -1.22 6.52
CA ALA A 66 4.38 -0.19 6.78
C ALA A 66 4.74 -0.07 8.27
N LYS A 67 5.02 -1.23 8.89
CA LYS A 67 5.41 -1.39 10.28
C LYS A 67 6.47 -2.46 10.45
N TYR A 68 7.33 -2.29 11.44
CA TYR A 68 8.20 -3.38 11.90
C TYR A 68 7.40 -4.38 12.74
N GLN A 69 7.75 -5.66 12.59
CA GLN A 69 7.11 -6.77 13.27
C GLN A 69 8.13 -7.87 13.59
N ASN A 70 7.77 -8.79 14.48
CA ASN A 70 8.62 -9.93 14.81
C ASN A 70 8.57 -10.97 13.69
N GLY A 71 9.66 -11.09 12.93
CA GLY A 71 9.74 -11.95 11.76
C GLY A 71 8.76 -11.55 10.65
N CYS A 72 8.68 -12.42 9.65
CA CYS A 72 7.76 -12.26 8.53
C CYS A 72 6.63 -13.29 8.58
N ALA A 73 5.51 -12.96 7.94
CA ALA A 73 4.42 -13.91 7.77
C ALA A 73 4.88 -15.14 6.99
N ALA A 74 4.14 -16.26 7.12
CA ALA A 74 4.43 -17.46 6.35
C ALA A 74 4.51 -17.16 4.84
N GLY A 75 5.52 -17.70 4.17
CA GLY A 75 5.81 -17.42 2.76
C GLY A 75 6.78 -16.25 2.51
N PHE A 76 7.20 -15.56 3.57
CA PHE A 76 8.11 -14.43 3.49
C PHE A 76 9.38 -14.67 4.33
N THR A 77 10.52 -14.21 3.82
CA THR A 77 11.81 -14.16 4.51
C THR A 77 12.17 -12.71 4.80
N CYS A 78 12.76 -12.48 5.98
CA CYS A 78 13.34 -11.18 6.28
C CYS A 78 14.66 -11.02 5.52
N ILE A 79 14.66 -10.22 4.45
CA ILE A 79 15.83 -9.95 3.63
C ILE A 79 16.12 -8.46 3.72
N ASN A 80 17.34 -8.11 4.11
CA ASN A 80 17.75 -6.73 4.32
C ASN A 80 16.78 -5.96 5.25
N ASN A 81 16.33 -6.60 6.33
CA ASN A 81 15.36 -6.06 7.29
C ASN A 81 13.96 -5.76 6.73
N LYS A 82 13.61 -6.27 5.54
CA LYS A 82 12.27 -6.17 4.95
C LYS A 82 11.71 -7.55 4.66
N CYS A 83 10.43 -7.74 4.98
CA CYS A 83 9.70 -8.93 4.60
C CYS A 83 9.55 -8.93 3.08
N SER A 84 10.26 -9.89 2.49
CA SER A 84 10.23 -10.20 1.07
C SER A 84 9.82 -11.65 0.91
N THR A 85 9.31 -12.04 -0.24
CA THR A 85 8.96 -13.43 -0.51
C THR A 85 10.20 -14.32 -0.46
N ILE A 86 10.04 -15.57 -0.04
CA ILE A 86 11.10 -16.58 -0.16
C ILE A 86 11.45 -16.74 -1.66
N PRO A 87 12.73 -16.57 -2.07
CA PRO A 87 13.13 -16.84 -3.45
C PRO A 87 12.89 -18.32 -3.82
N PRO A 88 12.43 -18.64 -5.06
CA PRO A 88 12.01 -17.70 -6.08
C PRO A 88 10.66 -17.06 -5.71
N ALA A 89 10.62 -15.73 -5.76
CA ALA A 89 9.48 -14.91 -5.35
C ALA A 89 8.19 -15.34 -6.05
N THR A 90 7.36 -16.13 -5.38
CA THR A 90 6.00 -16.41 -5.81
C THR A 90 5.10 -15.33 -5.23
N PHE A 91 5.05 -14.18 -5.90
CA PHE A 91 4.07 -13.16 -5.58
C PHE A 91 2.65 -13.75 -5.72
N PRO A 92 1.70 -13.48 -4.81
CA PRO A 92 0.29 -13.65 -5.14
C PRO A 92 -0.01 -12.77 -6.37
N PRO A 93 -0.71 -13.29 -7.39
CA PRO A 93 -0.70 -12.80 -8.78
C PRO A 93 -1.37 -11.42 -9.04
N SER A 94 -1.53 -10.55 -8.04
CA SER A 94 -2.52 -9.48 -8.11
C SER A 94 -2.02 -8.05 -8.06
N VAL A 95 -0.73 -7.74 -7.81
CA VAL A 95 -0.20 -6.41 -8.16
C VAL A 95 1.32 -6.42 -8.28
N CYS A 96 1.78 -6.72 -9.49
CA CYS A 96 3.15 -6.47 -9.91
C CYS A 96 3.22 -5.04 -10.44
N TYR A 97 3.73 -4.10 -9.64
CA TYR A 97 4.09 -2.75 -10.12
C TYR A 97 5.48 -2.34 -9.60
N VAL A 98 6.28 -3.34 -9.23
CA VAL A 98 7.53 -3.17 -8.50
C VAL A 98 8.71 -3.53 -9.39
N LYS A 99 9.84 -2.88 -9.13
CA LYS A 99 11.13 -3.24 -9.72
C LYS A 99 11.51 -4.65 -9.28
N CYS A 100 11.92 -5.46 -10.25
CA CYS A 100 12.42 -6.79 -9.96
C CYS A 100 13.79 -6.71 -9.28
N THR A 101 14.13 -7.72 -8.46
CA THR A 101 15.06 -7.58 -7.34
C THR A 101 16.43 -7.00 -7.67
N GLU A 102 16.91 -7.05 -8.91
CA GLU A 102 18.26 -6.55 -9.28
C GLU A 102 18.40 -5.98 -10.71
N SER A 103 17.36 -5.98 -11.55
CA SER A 103 17.42 -5.51 -12.96
C SER A 103 16.56 -4.26 -13.20
N ASP A 104 16.82 -3.51 -14.27
CA ASP A 104 15.91 -2.45 -14.77
C ASP A 104 14.68 -3.02 -15.47
N GLU A 105 14.11 -4.06 -14.85
CA GLU A 105 12.93 -4.78 -15.29
C GLU A 105 11.84 -4.61 -14.25
N TYR A 106 10.62 -4.51 -14.76
CA TYR A 106 9.44 -4.30 -13.96
C TYR A 106 8.42 -5.36 -14.32
N CYS A 107 7.66 -5.77 -13.32
CA CYS A 107 6.53 -6.66 -13.52
C CYS A 107 5.28 -5.77 -13.66
N GLU A 108 4.44 -6.05 -14.65
CA GLU A 108 3.27 -5.24 -14.99
C GLU A 108 2.03 -5.70 -14.24
N ASN A 109 1.06 -4.80 -14.12
CA ASN A 109 -0.18 -5.10 -13.44
C ASN A 109 -0.98 -6.15 -14.23
N GLY A 110 -1.25 -7.29 -13.60
CA GLY A 110 -1.86 -8.47 -14.22
C GLY A 110 -0.87 -9.49 -14.76
N THR A 111 0.44 -9.34 -14.50
CA THR A 111 1.47 -10.33 -14.83
C THR A 111 2.19 -10.84 -13.59
N ASN A 112 2.95 -11.92 -13.74
CA ASN A 112 3.83 -12.51 -12.72
C ASN A 112 5.28 -12.68 -13.22
N PHE A 113 5.62 -12.03 -14.33
CA PHE A 113 6.93 -12.10 -14.95
C PHE A 113 7.55 -10.71 -15.03
N CYS A 114 8.83 -10.65 -14.69
CA CYS A 114 9.66 -9.48 -14.93
C CYS A 114 10.01 -9.42 -16.41
N ARG A 115 9.95 -8.23 -16.98
CA ARG A 115 10.46 -7.95 -18.32
C ARG A 115 11.04 -6.55 -18.37
N GLY A 116 11.93 -6.31 -19.32
CA GLY A 116 12.38 -4.97 -19.71
C GLY A 116 11.55 -4.39 -20.86
N PRO A 117 11.97 -3.22 -21.39
CA PRO A 117 11.46 -2.66 -22.64
C PRO A 117 11.61 -3.65 -23.81
N ASN A 118 10.58 -3.80 -24.62
CA ASN A 118 10.60 -4.56 -25.87
C ASN A 118 11.24 -3.76 -27.01
N TYR A 119 11.27 -2.43 -26.90
CA TYR A 119 11.85 -1.53 -27.89
C TYR A 119 12.38 -0.25 -27.24
N ALA A 120 13.28 0.44 -27.94
CA ALA A 120 13.82 1.71 -27.49
C ALA A 120 12.72 2.77 -27.37
N GLY A 121 12.60 3.37 -26.18
CA GLY A 121 11.56 4.36 -25.87
C GLY A 121 10.36 3.81 -25.10
N GLU A 122 10.22 2.48 -24.97
CA GLU A 122 9.24 1.92 -24.05
C GLU A 122 9.73 2.07 -22.59
N CYS A 123 8.84 2.50 -21.70
CA CYS A 123 9.19 2.81 -20.32
C CYS A 123 8.10 2.37 -19.35
N PHE A 124 8.48 1.88 -18.18
CA PHE A 124 7.55 1.48 -17.14
C PHE A 124 6.98 2.71 -16.42
N ASN A 125 5.66 2.84 -16.40
CA ASN A 125 4.99 3.89 -15.64
C ASN A 125 4.50 3.34 -14.28
N PRO A 126 5.09 3.79 -13.16
CA PRO A 126 4.70 3.31 -11.84
C PRO A 126 3.29 3.73 -11.42
N ALA A 127 2.73 4.79 -12.02
CA ALA A 127 1.37 5.23 -11.75
C ALA A 127 0.30 4.33 -12.39
N THR A 128 0.62 3.70 -13.53
CA THR A 128 -0.29 2.76 -14.22
C THR A 128 0.09 1.30 -14.01
N GLY A 129 1.30 1.04 -13.52
CA GLY A 129 1.87 -0.30 -13.38
C GLY A 129 2.09 -1.00 -14.72
N ARG A 130 2.33 -0.25 -15.80
CA ARG A 130 2.47 -0.80 -17.17
C ARG A 130 3.60 -0.14 -17.93
N TYR A 131 4.18 -0.88 -18.87
CA TYR A 131 5.04 -0.31 -19.88
C TYR A 131 4.21 0.48 -20.90
N GLN A 132 4.75 1.61 -21.33
CA GLN A 132 4.12 2.52 -22.27
C GLN A 132 5.17 3.16 -23.18
N ASN A 133 4.73 3.67 -24.33
CA ASN A 133 5.61 4.39 -25.24
C ASN A 133 5.93 5.78 -24.68
N GLY A 134 7.17 5.97 -24.22
CA GLY A 134 7.62 7.18 -23.56
C GLY A 134 6.92 7.44 -22.22
N CYS A 135 7.23 8.60 -21.65
CA CYS A 135 6.65 9.06 -20.38
C CYS A 135 5.69 10.22 -20.61
N GLY A 136 4.77 10.41 -19.67
CA GLY A 136 3.83 11.54 -19.70
C GLY A 136 4.56 12.88 -19.54
N ALA A 137 3.84 13.99 -19.79
CA ALA A 137 4.41 15.33 -19.65
C ALA A 137 4.99 15.56 -18.25
N GLY A 138 6.22 16.09 -18.19
CA GLY A 138 6.96 16.30 -16.94
C GLY A 138 7.71 15.07 -16.42
N TYR A 139 7.77 13.99 -17.19
CA TYR A 139 8.49 12.77 -16.85
C TYR A 139 9.44 12.36 -17.98
N GLU A 140 10.58 11.80 -17.61
CA GLU A 140 11.56 11.20 -18.52
C GLU A 140 11.75 9.71 -18.21
N CYS A 141 12.22 8.96 -19.19
CA CYS A 141 12.52 7.55 -18.99
C CYS A 141 13.95 7.37 -18.50
N ALA A 142 14.12 6.97 -17.24
CA ALA A 142 15.42 6.67 -16.66
C ALA A 142 15.40 5.25 -16.07
N ASN A 143 16.41 4.45 -16.41
CA ASN A 143 16.51 3.05 -15.94
C ASN A 143 15.20 2.27 -16.17
N ASN A 144 14.64 2.42 -17.38
CA ASN A 144 13.40 1.83 -17.85
C ASN A 144 12.14 2.18 -17.03
N MET A 145 12.17 3.26 -16.23
CA MET A 145 11.02 3.76 -15.47
C MET A 145 10.78 5.26 -15.70
N CYS A 146 9.52 5.65 -15.75
CA CYS A 146 9.12 7.05 -15.80
C CYS A 146 9.37 7.72 -14.45
N VAL A 147 10.33 8.64 -14.46
CA VAL A 147 10.71 9.49 -13.33
C VAL A 147 10.44 10.94 -13.67
N ARG A 148 10.29 11.81 -12.67
CA ARG A 148 10.06 13.24 -12.93
C ARG A 148 11.31 13.82 -13.60
N ALA A 149 11.10 14.54 -14.72
CA ALA A 149 12.14 15.27 -15.44
C ALA A 149 12.57 16.55 -14.70
#